data_AF-A0A5C7LD14-F1
#
_entry.id   AF-A0A5C7LD14-F1
#
_cell.length_a   1.000
_cell.length_b   1.000
_cell.length_c   1.000
_cell.angle_alpha   90.00
_cell.angle_beta   90.00
_cell.angle_gamma   90.00
#
_symmetry.space_group_name_H-M   'P 1'
#
loop_
_entity.id
_entity.type
_entity.pdbx_description
1 polymer ?
#
loop_
_entity_poly.entity_id
_entity_poly.type
_entity_poly.pdbx_seq_one_letter_code
_entity_poly.pdbx_strand_id
1 'polypeptide(L)'
;MMREKMPSLVVTKKKSKVDPYNDPARLGGSIQTSTGGIFYPLDVREEEITLKDVAHGLSHKARFTGHTRKFYCTAEHAVRVSKCVEMLGGTAMQQYVALHHDDSDAYLPDVPTPLKVLPEFEFFRKIEKDIEHACYRKFGCVVDDYTIVKKADMMLLLTEKRDLMPKINGNWGRFEMKPIPEPYRIIPWTPKKAREKYLDRHAELVLNLTAELTATAVKLMESLNQD
;
A
#
# COMPACT_ATOMS: atom_id res chain seq x y z
N MET A 1 -4.19 -61.47 7.98
CA MET A 1 -4.61 -60.05 7.99
C MET A 1 -3.37 -59.19 7.76
N MET A 2 -3.09 -58.84 6.50
CA MET A 2 -2.03 -57.90 6.15
C MET A 2 -2.52 -56.49 6.45
N ARG A 3 -1.83 -55.77 7.34
CA ARG A 3 -2.02 -54.32 7.50
C ARG A 3 -1.26 -53.64 6.36
N GLU A 4 -1.97 -53.18 5.34
CA GLU A 4 -1.41 -52.25 4.37
C GLU A 4 -0.98 -50.98 5.11
N LYS A 5 0.32 -50.69 5.10
CA LYS A 5 0.82 -49.37 5.54
C LYS A 5 0.33 -48.35 4.52
N MET A 6 -0.59 -47.48 4.93
CA MET A 6 -0.95 -46.30 4.15
C MET A 6 0.34 -45.52 3.83
N PRO A 7 0.56 -45.08 2.57
CA PRO A 7 1.73 -44.27 2.24
C PRO A 7 1.68 -42.97 3.04
N SER A 8 2.77 -42.67 3.75
CA SER A 8 2.92 -41.41 4.48
C SER A 8 2.86 -40.25 3.49
N LEU A 9 1.81 -39.44 3.57
CA LEU A 9 1.68 -38.22 2.78
C LEU A 9 2.74 -37.19 3.21
N VAL A 10 3.40 -36.66 2.18
CA VAL A 10 4.34 -35.52 2.19
C VAL A 10 5.72 -35.82 2.80
N VAL A 11 6.66 -36.13 1.90
CA VAL A 11 8.09 -35.97 2.16
C VAL A 11 8.37 -34.50 2.48
N THR A 12 8.66 -34.17 3.72
CA THR A 12 9.15 -32.85 4.10
C THR A 12 10.62 -32.73 3.67
N LYS A 13 10.85 -32.23 2.45
CA LYS A 13 12.19 -31.76 2.08
C LYS A 13 12.56 -30.62 3.04
N LYS A 14 13.56 -30.82 3.90
CA LYS A 14 14.26 -29.72 4.57
C LYS A 14 14.85 -28.85 3.45
N LYS A 15 14.31 -27.64 3.24
CA LYS A 15 14.94 -26.65 2.37
C LYS A 15 16.34 -26.35 2.93
N SER A 16 17.39 -26.77 2.23
CA SER A 16 18.76 -26.35 2.50
C SER A 16 18.90 -24.84 2.28
N LYS A 17 19.80 -24.21 3.04
CA LYS A 17 19.94 -22.77 3.25
C LYS A 17 20.15 -21.99 1.93
N VAL A 18 19.20 -21.07 1.71
CA VAL A 18 19.17 -19.84 0.88
C VAL A 18 20.12 -19.77 -0.32
N ASP A 19 19.54 -19.69 -1.53
CA ASP A 19 19.78 -18.59 -2.49
C ASP A 19 18.87 -18.70 -3.72
N PRO A 20 18.14 -17.66 -4.14
CA PRO A 20 17.82 -17.50 -5.55
C PRO A 20 18.41 -16.28 -6.27
N TYR A 21 18.89 -15.22 -5.60
CA TYR A 21 19.45 -13.98 -6.22
C TYR A 21 20.31 -13.12 -5.25
N ASN A 22 21.09 -13.72 -4.33
CA ASN A 22 21.84 -12.99 -3.31
C ASN A 22 23.08 -12.27 -3.87
N ASP A 23 23.10 -10.94 -3.74
CA ASP A 23 24.34 -10.20 -3.51
C ASP A 23 24.82 -10.48 -2.07
N PRO A 24 26.02 -11.05 -1.85
CA PRO A 24 26.53 -11.38 -0.52
C PRO A 24 26.70 -10.16 0.41
N ALA A 25 26.68 -8.94 -0.14
CA ALA A 25 26.67 -7.70 0.63
C ALA A 25 25.27 -7.28 1.13
N ARG A 26 24.22 -8.03 0.79
CA ARG A 26 22.82 -7.71 1.11
C ARG A 26 22.21 -8.72 2.08
N LEU A 27 21.27 -8.26 2.89
CA LEU A 27 20.48 -9.15 3.75
C LEU A 27 19.29 -9.73 2.98
N GLY A 28 19.22 -11.06 2.89
CA GLY A 28 18.11 -11.78 2.26
C GLY A 28 18.15 -11.78 0.73
N GLY A 29 17.20 -12.50 0.12
CA GLY A 29 17.09 -12.59 -1.34
C GLY A 29 16.29 -11.44 -1.96
N SER A 30 16.52 -11.19 -3.24
CA SER A 30 15.83 -10.13 -3.98
C SER A 30 14.65 -10.63 -4.81
N ILE A 31 13.85 -9.67 -5.28
CA ILE A 31 12.86 -9.82 -6.34
C ILE A 31 13.23 -8.93 -7.53
N GLN A 32 12.82 -9.32 -8.73
CA GLN A 32 12.88 -8.43 -9.90
C GLN A 32 11.60 -7.59 -9.96
N THR A 33 11.74 -6.30 -10.24
CA THR A 33 10.64 -5.34 -10.34
C THR A 33 10.13 -5.21 -11.77
N SER A 34 8.98 -4.54 -11.96
CA SER A 34 8.31 -4.40 -13.25
C SER A 34 9.13 -3.62 -14.30
N THR A 35 10.03 -2.75 -13.84
CA THR A 35 10.96 -1.99 -14.68
C THR A 35 12.23 -2.78 -14.99
N GLY A 36 12.37 -4.01 -14.46
CA GLY A 36 13.57 -4.84 -14.59
C GLY A 36 14.62 -4.61 -13.51
N GLY A 37 14.36 -3.71 -12.55
CA GLY A 37 15.22 -3.48 -11.39
C GLY A 37 15.22 -4.64 -10.40
N ILE A 38 16.09 -4.55 -9.38
CA ILE A 38 16.22 -5.56 -8.31
C ILE A 38 15.91 -4.87 -6.98
N PHE A 39 15.09 -5.51 -6.15
CA PHE A 39 14.68 -5.01 -4.85
C PHE A 39 14.89 -6.06 -3.76
N TYR A 40 15.43 -5.66 -2.61
CA TYR A 40 15.68 -6.54 -1.46
C TYR A 40 14.74 -6.19 -0.31
N PRO A 41 13.66 -6.96 -0.07
CA PRO A 41 12.70 -6.63 0.99
C PRO A 41 13.30 -6.58 2.40
N LEU A 42 14.36 -7.35 2.66
CA LEU A 42 15.02 -7.37 3.98
C LEU A 42 16.17 -6.37 4.12
N ASP A 43 16.54 -5.67 3.04
CA ASP A 43 17.65 -4.70 2.99
C ASP A 43 17.29 -3.55 2.04
N VAL A 44 16.26 -2.81 2.40
CA VAL A 44 15.64 -1.79 1.55
C VAL A 44 16.57 -0.60 1.33
N ARG A 45 16.69 -0.18 0.07
CA ARG A 45 17.37 1.05 -0.32
C ARG A 45 16.47 1.93 -1.16
N GLU A 46 16.51 3.24 -0.92
CA GLU A 46 15.59 4.20 -1.53
C GLU A 46 15.82 4.33 -3.03
N GLU A 47 17.06 4.19 -3.50
CA GLU A 47 17.43 4.22 -4.91
C GLU A 47 16.80 3.07 -5.72
N GLU A 48 16.45 1.96 -5.07
CA GLU A 48 15.82 0.77 -5.68
C GLU A 48 14.29 0.90 -5.79
N ILE A 49 13.70 1.90 -5.12
CA ILE A 49 12.27 2.18 -5.15
C ILE A 49 11.99 3.15 -6.30
N THR A 50 11.12 2.76 -7.22
CA THR A 50 10.64 3.64 -8.30
C THR A 50 9.13 3.79 -8.27
N LEU A 51 8.63 4.98 -8.59
CA LEU A 51 7.19 5.24 -8.67
C LEU A 51 6.50 4.30 -9.68
N LYS A 52 7.19 3.96 -10.77
CA LYS A 52 6.69 3.04 -11.80
C LYS A 52 6.49 1.63 -11.26
N ASP A 53 7.44 1.13 -10.47
CA ASP A 53 7.35 -0.19 -9.84
C ASP A 53 6.29 -0.24 -8.76
N VAL A 54 6.18 0.80 -7.93
CA VAL A 54 5.10 0.93 -6.95
C VAL A 54 3.75 0.89 -7.64
N ALA A 55 3.50 1.81 -8.59
CA ALA A 55 2.23 1.89 -9.30
C ALA A 55 1.90 0.58 -10.03
N HIS A 56 2.89 -0.07 -10.65
CA HIS A 56 2.70 -1.36 -11.31
C HIS A 56 2.36 -2.46 -10.31
N GLY A 57 3.15 -2.62 -9.26
CA GLY A 57 2.97 -3.62 -8.21
C GLY A 57 1.58 -3.51 -7.61
N LEU A 58 1.23 -2.34 -7.07
CA LEU A 58 -0.07 -2.07 -6.45
C LEU A 58 -1.25 -2.31 -7.40
N SER A 59 -1.09 -2.04 -8.71
CA SER A 59 -2.18 -2.26 -9.69
C SER A 59 -2.48 -3.74 -9.96
N HIS A 60 -1.58 -4.65 -9.58
CA HIS A 60 -1.76 -6.10 -9.71
C HIS A 60 -2.01 -6.79 -8.36
N LYS A 61 -1.93 -6.07 -7.24
CA LYS A 61 -2.25 -6.59 -5.90
C LYS A 61 -3.75 -6.52 -5.68
N ALA A 62 -4.41 -7.67 -5.63
CA ALA A 62 -5.83 -7.74 -5.33
C ALA A 62 -6.05 -7.50 -3.83
N ARG A 63 -7.00 -6.63 -3.49
CA ARG A 63 -7.48 -6.51 -2.10
C ARG A 63 -8.44 -7.64 -1.75
N PHE A 64 -8.71 -7.80 -0.46
CA PHE A 64 -9.55 -8.88 0.07
C PHE A 64 -9.09 -10.26 -0.39
N THR A 65 -7.77 -10.43 -0.58
CA THR A 65 -7.15 -11.63 -1.13
C THR A 65 -7.81 -12.13 -2.42
N GLY A 66 -8.39 -11.23 -3.22
CA GLY A 66 -9.06 -11.55 -4.50
C GLY A 66 -10.51 -12.03 -4.39
N HIS A 67 -11.17 -11.93 -3.24
CA HIS A 67 -12.55 -12.42 -3.04
C HIS A 67 -13.67 -11.42 -3.37
N THR A 68 -13.34 -10.25 -3.94
CA THR A 68 -14.33 -9.30 -4.43
C THR A 68 -15.05 -9.83 -5.69
N ARG A 69 -16.28 -9.38 -5.95
CA ARG A 69 -17.07 -9.80 -7.14
C ARG A 69 -16.38 -9.49 -8.48
N LYS A 70 -15.55 -8.46 -8.51
CA LYS A 70 -14.71 -8.04 -9.63
C LYS A 70 -13.34 -7.72 -9.06
N PHE A 71 -12.29 -7.87 -9.88
CA PHE A 71 -10.94 -7.48 -9.48
C PHE A 71 -10.92 -6.02 -8.97
N TYR A 72 -10.33 -5.83 -7.80
CA TYR A 72 -10.14 -4.53 -7.16
C TYR A 72 -8.76 -4.52 -6.52
N CYS A 73 -7.95 -3.53 -6.86
CA CYS A 73 -6.52 -3.53 -6.54
C CYS A 73 -6.11 -2.47 -5.52
N THR A 74 -4.95 -2.67 -4.90
CA THR A 74 -4.37 -1.75 -3.91
C THR A 74 -4.12 -0.36 -4.51
N ALA A 75 -3.70 -0.26 -5.79
CA ALA A 75 -3.52 1.05 -6.43
C ALA A 75 -4.82 1.87 -6.50
N GLU A 76 -5.95 1.23 -6.83
CA GLU A 76 -7.24 1.91 -6.84
C GLU A 76 -7.67 2.33 -5.44
N HIS A 77 -7.46 1.47 -4.45
CA HIS A 77 -7.70 1.80 -3.05
C HIS A 77 -6.90 3.02 -2.61
N ALA A 78 -5.59 3.03 -2.79
CA ALA A 78 -4.71 4.12 -2.42
C ALA A 78 -5.13 5.47 -3.02
N VAL A 79 -5.49 5.50 -4.31
CA VAL A 79 -6.03 6.71 -4.96
C VAL A 79 -7.33 7.16 -4.31
N ARG A 80 -8.23 6.23 -4.00
CA ARG A 80 -9.52 6.55 -3.37
C ARG A 80 -9.35 7.00 -1.92
N VAL A 81 -8.38 6.47 -1.17
CA VAL A 81 -8.03 6.94 0.18
C VAL A 81 -7.48 8.37 0.12
N SER A 82 -6.55 8.65 -0.80
CA SER A 82 -6.04 10.01 -1.04
C SER A 82 -7.16 11.01 -1.36
N LYS A 83 -8.10 10.65 -2.25
CA LYS A 83 -9.27 11.49 -2.56
C LYS A 83 -10.27 11.59 -1.40
N CYS A 84 -10.35 10.58 -0.54
CA CYS A 84 -11.17 10.65 0.66
C CYS A 84 -10.58 11.60 1.71
N VAL A 85 -9.25 11.63 1.88
CA VAL A 85 -8.59 12.64 2.71
C VAL A 85 -8.87 14.05 2.18
N GLU A 86 -8.83 14.26 0.86
CA GLU A 86 -9.20 15.53 0.22
C GLU A 86 -10.65 15.94 0.58
N MET A 87 -11.61 15.02 0.43
CA MET A 87 -13.01 15.28 0.80
C MET A 87 -13.21 15.56 2.29
N LEU A 88 -12.36 15.01 3.15
CA LEU A 88 -12.38 15.24 4.60
C LEU A 88 -11.68 16.54 5.01
N GLY A 89 -11.14 17.31 4.06
CA GLY A 89 -10.45 18.58 4.30
C GLY A 89 -8.99 18.44 4.71
N GLY A 90 -8.36 17.30 4.42
CA GLY A 90 -6.93 17.09 4.71
C GLY A 90 -6.01 17.92 3.81
N THR A 91 -4.82 18.24 4.31
CA THR A 91 -3.80 19.00 3.58
C THR A 91 -3.29 18.23 2.36
N ALA A 92 -2.64 18.91 1.41
CA ALA A 92 -2.01 18.25 0.26
C ALA A 92 -1.00 17.18 0.71
N MET A 93 -0.25 17.42 1.79
CA MET A 93 0.69 16.45 2.36
C MET A 93 -0.04 15.24 2.93
N GLN A 94 -1.12 15.42 3.68
CA GLN A 94 -1.92 14.30 4.20
C GLN A 94 -2.56 13.47 3.07
N GLN A 95 -3.01 14.13 1.98
CA GLN A 95 -3.52 13.45 0.79
C GLN A 95 -2.43 12.64 0.09
N TYR A 96 -1.18 13.12 0.13
CA TYR A 96 -0.02 12.47 -0.48
C TYR A 96 0.48 11.29 0.36
N VAL A 97 0.58 11.44 1.69
CA VAL A 97 0.79 10.33 2.62
C VAL A 97 -0.27 9.25 2.41
N ALA A 98 -1.53 9.64 2.28
CA ALA A 98 -2.63 8.73 1.99
C ALA A 98 -2.54 8.01 0.63
N LEU A 99 -1.89 8.59 -0.38
CA LEU A 99 -1.63 7.89 -1.63
C LEU A 99 -0.55 6.82 -1.45
N HIS A 100 0.45 7.08 -0.61
CA HIS A 100 1.64 6.24 -0.44
C HIS A 100 1.56 5.24 0.72
N HIS A 101 0.44 5.22 1.46
CA HIS A 101 0.33 4.44 2.72
C HIS A 101 0.45 2.91 2.56
N ASP A 102 0.06 2.38 1.40
CA ASP A 102 0.10 0.95 1.09
C ASP A 102 1.26 0.60 0.14
N ASP A 103 2.24 1.49 -0.08
CA ASP A 103 3.29 1.30 -1.09
C ASP A 103 4.16 0.06 -0.86
N SER A 104 4.29 -0.38 0.40
CA SER A 104 5.02 -1.60 0.75
C SER A 104 4.43 -2.86 0.12
N ASP A 105 3.11 -2.88 -0.17
CA ASP A 105 2.42 -3.98 -0.85
C ASP A 105 2.91 -4.19 -2.28
N ALA A 106 3.56 -3.19 -2.89
CA ALA A 106 4.16 -3.36 -4.20
C ALA A 106 5.25 -4.44 -4.19
N TYR A 107 5.93 -4.61 -3.05
CA TYR A 107 7.08 -5.49 -2.87
C TYR A 107 6.78 -6.71 -2.00
N LEU A 108 5.74 -6.65 -1.16
CA LEU A 108 5.34 -7.73 -0.25
C LEU A 108 4.03 -8.41 -0.69
N PRO A 109 3.79 -9.67 -0.30
CA PRO A 109 2.47 -10.27 -0.45
C PRO A 109 1.45 -9.60 0.49
N ASP A 110 0.20 -9.46 0.04
CA ASP A 110 -0.92 -9.04 0.89
C ASP A 110 -1.20 -10.14 1.94
N VAL A 111 -0.93 -9.84 3.20
CA VAL A 111 -1.19 -10.72 4.33
C VAL A 111 -2.45 -10.24 5.04
N PRO A 112 -3.53 -11.04 5.07
CA PRO A 112 -4.81 -10.61 5.63
C PRO A 112 -4.68 -10.30 7.12
N THR A 113 -5.38 -9.25 7.57
CA THR A 113 -5.32 -8.73 8.95
C THR A 113 -5.41 -9.80 10.04
N PRO A 114 -6.30 -10.83 9.97
CA PRO A 114 -6.38 -11.85 11.01
C PRO A 114 -5.09 -12.64 11.25
N LEU A 115 -4.25 -12.81 10.22
CA LEU A 115 -2.92 -13.42 10.37
C LEU A 115 -1.90 -12.37 10.84
N LYS A 116 -1.97 -11.18 10.24
CA LYS A 116 -1.00 -10.11 10.46
C LYS A 116 -0.94 -9.64 11.92
N VAL A 117 -2.01 -9.77 12.70
CA VAL A 117 -2.04 -9.39 14.14
C VAL A 117 -1.39 -10.41 15.07
N LEU A 118 -1.11 -11.63 14.60
CA LEU A 118 -0.50 -12.67 15.42
C LEU A 118 0.97 -12.34 15.76
N PRO A 119 1.48 -12.70 16.95
CA PRO A 119 2.89 -12.48 17.31
C PRO A 119 3.88 -13.05 16.29
N GLU A 120 3.57 -14.19 15.67
CA GLU A 120 4.39 -14.88 14.68
C GLU A 120 4.65 -14.05 13.41
N PHE A 121 3.83 -13.02 13.16
CA PHE A 121 3.98 -12.09 12.04
C PHE A 121 4.71 -10.79 12.42
N GLU A 122 5.28 -10.68 13.63
CA GLU A 122 6.02 -9.48 14.06
C GLU A 122 7.17 -9.14 13.12
N PHE A 123 7.97 -10.13 12.71
CA PHE A 123 9.04 -9.92 11.76
C PHE A 123 8.52 -9.37 10.42
N PHE A 124 7.41 -9.92 9.91
CA PHE A 124 6.80 -9.43 8.68
C PHE A 124 6.32 -7.98 8.80
N ARG A 125 5.64 -7.64 9.90
CA ARG A 125 5.19 -6.25 10.17
C ARG A 125 6.36 -5.27 10.27
N LYS A 126 7.49 -5.69 10.83
CA LYS A 126 8.71 -4.87 10.86
C LYS A 126 9.20 -4.57 9.44
N ILE A 127 9.33 -5.61 8.61
CA ILE A 127 9.80 -5.46 7.22
C ILE A 127 8.86 -4.56 6.40
N GLU A 128 7.56 -4.77 6.52
CA GLU A 128 6.56 -3.93 5.86
C GLU A 128 6.69 -2.46 6.27
N LYS A 129 6.89 -2.17 7.56
CA LYS A 129 7.12 -0.82 8.07
C LYS A 129 8.44 -0.22 7.61
N ASP A 130 9.50 -1.02 7.53
CA ASP A 130 10.80 -0.57 7.02
C ASP A 130 10.68 -0.14 5.53
N ILE A 131 9.94 -0.91 4.72
CA ILE A 131 9.64 -0.58 3.32
C ILE A 131 8.73 0.65 3.23
N GLU A 132 7.65 0.72 4.01
CA GLU A 132 6.75 1.88 4.06
C GLU A 132 7.52 3.16 4.33
N HIS A 133 8.36 3.17 5.37
CA HIS A 133 9.19 4.32 5.71
C HIS A 133 10.19 4.67 4.60
N ALA A 134 10.76 3.69 3.91
CA ALA A 134 11.64 3.94 2.77
C ALA A 134 10.88 4.55 1.58
N CYS A 135 9.66 4.10 1.29
CA CYS A 135 8.78 4.73 0.31
C CYS A 135 8.46 6.18 0.71
N TYR A 136 8.13 6.43 1.98
CA TYR A 136 7.90 7.79 2.48
C TYR A 136 9.11 8.70 2.30
N ARG A 137 10.32 8.24 2.65
CA ARG A 137 11.55 9.02 2.42
C ARG A 137 11.80 9.24 0.93
N LYS A 138 11.70 8.18 0.11
CA LYS A 138 11.89 8.24 -1.34
C LYS A 138 10.97 9.25 -2.02
N PHE A 139 9.70 9.29 -1.61
CA PHE A 139 8.69 10.13 -2.25
C PHE A 139 8.48 11.48 -1.54
N GLY A 140 9.18 11.75 -0.44
CA GLY A 140 9.08 13.01 0.30
C GLY A 140 7.81 13.16 1.13
N CYS A 141 7.24 12.05 1.60
CA CYS A 141 6.09 12.05 2.50
C CYS A 141 6.52 12.51 3.90
N VAL A 142 5.80 13.49 4.44
CA VAL A 142 5.96 13.97 5.82
C VAL A 142 4.71 13.60 6.60
N VAL A 143 4.88 12.83 7.67
CA VAL A 143 3.77 12.38 8.52
C VAL A 143 3.80 13.14 9.83
N ASP A 144 2.95 14.15 9.93
CA ASP A 144 2.68 14.97 11.10
C ASP A 144 1.46 14.46 11.87
N ASP A 145 0.35 14.20 11.18
CA ASP A 145 -0.84 13.56 11.76
C ASP A 145 -1.42 12.49 10.82
N TYR A 146 -1.39 11.24 11.27
CA TYR A 146 -1.87 10.08 10.52
C TYR A 146 -3.37 9.78 10.74
N THR A 147 -4.05 10.49 11.65
CA THR A 147 -5.43 10.17 12.04
C THR A 147 -6.42 10.31 10.89
N ILE A 148 -6.26 11.33 10.04
CA ILE A 148 -7.14 11.55 8.88
C ILE A 148 -6.95 10.47 7.80
N VAL A 149 -5.71 9.99 7.61
CA VAL A 149 -5.39 8.90 6.68
C VAL A 149 -6.03 7.61 7.17
N LYS A 150 -5.84 7.27 8.45
CA LYS A 150 -6.47 6.09 9.08
C LYS A 150 -8.00 6.14 9.01
N LYS A 151 -8.58 7.33 9.18
CA LYS A 151 -10.03 7.53 9.02
C LYS A 151 -10.46 7.30 7.58
N ALA A 152 -9.78 7.89 6.61
CA ALA A 152 -10.09 7.71 5.19
C ALA A 152 -9.96 6.25 4.75
N ASP A 153 -8.89 5.56 5.13
CA ASP A 153 -8.67 4.14 4.85
C ASP A 153 -9.82 3.28 5.40
N MET A 154 -10.17 3.45 6.68
CA MET A 154 -11.27 2.71 7.29
C MET A 154 -12.63 3.01 6.62
N MET A 155 -12.92 4.27 6.27
CA MET A 155 -14.11 4.62 5.49
C MET A 155 -14.14 3.90 4.14
N LEU A 156 -12.99 3.80 3.46
CA LEU A 156 -12.89 3.13 2.17
C LEU A 156 -12.99 1.62 2.30
N LEU A 157 -12.36 0.99 3.29
CA LEU A 157 -12.52 -0.43 3.57
C LEU A 157 -13.99 -0.83 3.73
N LEU A 158 -14.77 -0.03 4.46
CA LEU A 158 -16.21 -0.26 4.63
C LEU A 158 -17.01 -0.02 3.35
N THR A 159 -16.59 0.96 2.55
CA THR A 159 -17.22 1.29 1.25
C THR A 159 -16.97 0.17 0.24
N GLU A 160 -15.74 -0.32 0.15
CA GLU A 160 -15.31 -1.46 -0.66
C GLU A 160 -16.08 -2.72 -0.28
N LYS A 161 -16.19 -3.00 1.02
CA LYS A 161 -16.99 -4.13 1.49
C LYS A 161 -18.43 -4.03 1.03
N ARG A 162 -19.08 -2.87 1.20
CA ARG A 162 -20.46 -2.64 0.75
C ARG A 162 -20.61 -2.87 -0.75
N ASP A 163 -19.70 -2.30 -1.54
CA ASP A 163 -19.85 -2.19 -2.99
C ASP A 163 -19.30 -3.39 -3.77
N LEU A 164 -18.38 -4.17 -3.19
CA LEU A 164 -17.61 -5.18 -3.93
C LEU A 164 -17.77 -6.61 -3.40
N MET A 165 -18.12 -6.81 -2.12
CA MET A 165 -18.26 -8.17 -1.57
C MET A 165 -19.66 -8.76 -1.87
N PRO A 166 -19.76 -10.05 -2.30
CA PRO A 166 -21.00 -10.67 -2.77
C PRO A 166 -22.15 -10.64 -1.76
N LYS A 167 -21.89 -10.98 -0.49
CA LYS A 167 -22.85 -10.90 0.63
C LYS A 167 -22.11 -10.51 1.91
N ILE A 168 -22.62 -9.51 2.63
CA ILE A 168 -22.07 -9.13 3.93
C ILE A 168 -22.45 -10.21 4.95
N ASN A 169 -21.46 -10.92 5.48
CA ASN A 169 -21.63 -11.84 6.61
C ASN A 169 -21.43 -11.10 7.94
N GLY A 170 -22.00 -11.65 9.02
CA GLY A 170 -22.14 -10.96 10.32
C GLY A 170 -20.87 -10.83 11.17
N ASN A 171 -19.69 -11.28 10.69
CA ASN A 171 -18.50 -11.44 11.54
C ASN A 171 -17.30 -10.52 11.18
N TRP A 172 -17.56 -9.30 10.72
CA TRP A 172 -16.51 -8.33 10.40
C TRP A 172 -16.14 -7.40 11.58
N GLY A 173 -16.71 -7.63 12.76
CA GLY A 173 -16.58 -6.72 13.90
C GLY A 173 -17.53 -5.52 13.82
N ARG A 174 -17.54 -4.73 14.89
CA ARG A 174 -18.27 -3.45 14.97
C ARG A 174 -17.29 -2.33 14.70
N PHE A 175 -17.49 -1.59 13.63
CA PHE A 175 -16.74 -0.36 13.33
C PHE A 175 -17.60 0.84 13.70
N GLU A 176 -17.02 1.83 14.37
CA GLU A 176 -17.70 3.11 14.63
C GLU A 176 -17.88 3.92 13.33
N MET A 177 -16.96 3.71 12.39
CA MET A 177 -16.93 4.38 11.11
C MET A 177 -18.03 3.86 10.17
N LYS A 178 -18.45 4.71 9.24
CA LYS A 178 -19.43 4.38 8.20
C LYS A 178 -18.80 4.47 6.81
N PRO A 179 -19.28 3.68 5.84
CA PRO A 179 -18.87 3.84 4.45
C PRO A 179 -19.25 5.23 3.93
N ILE A 180 -18.61 5.65 2.83
CA ILE A 180 -19.00 6.87 2.11
C ILE A 180 -20.49 6.77 1.76
N PRO A 181 -21.33 7.77 2.10
CA PRO A 181 -22.77 7.71 1.86
C PRO A 181 -23.14 7.51 0.38
N GLU A 182 -24.36 7.02 0.15
CA GLU A 182 -24.95 6.99 -1.19
C GLU A 182 -25.16 8.43 -1.72
N PRO A 183 -25.17 8.67 -3.05
CA PRO A 183 -25.18 7.71 -4.16
C PRO A 183 -23.80 7.19 -4.59
N TYR A 184 -22.73 7.47 -3.83
CA TYR A 184 -21.39 7.01 -4.17
C TYR A 184 -21.32 5.49 -4.28
N ARG A 185 -20.71 5.00 -5.37
CA ARG A 185 -20.44 3.58 -5.63
C ARG A 185 -19.08 3.36 -6.26
N ILE A 186 -18.38 2.33 -5.80
CA ILE A 186 -17.14 1.87 -6.45
C ILE A 186 -17.49 1.05 -7.70
N ILE A 187 -17.07 1.56 -8.85
CA ILE A 187 -16.95 0.80 -10.09
C ILE A 187 -15.46 0.51 -10.29
N PRO A 188 -15.01 -0.75 -10.09
CA PRO A 188 -13.59 -1.08 -10.15
C PRO A 188 -12.94 -0.73 -11.48
N TRP A 189 -11.67 -0.32 -11.40
CA TRP A 189 -10.82 -0.05 -12.54
C TRP A 189 -10.13 -1.32 -13.04
N THR A 190 -9.70 -1.29 -14.30
CA THR A 190 -8.72 -2.27 -14.77
C THR A 190 -7.36 -1.99 -14.13
N PRO A 191 -6.46 -2.99 -13.97
CA PRO A 191 -5.09 -2.78 -13.50
C PRO A 191 -4.39 -1.61 -14.20
N LYS A 192 -4.47 -1.57 -15.54
CA LYS A 192 -3.91 -0.48 -16.35
C LYS A 192 -4.43 0.89 -15.92
N LYS A 193 -5.75 1.04 -15.79
CA LYS A 193 -6.39 2.30 -15.40
C LYS A 193 -6.04 2.68 -13.96
N ALA A 194 -5.96 1.72 -13.04
CA ALA A 194 -5.56 1.97 -11.66
C ALA A 194 -4.10 2.46 -11.56
N ARG A 195 -3.19 1.83 -12.32
CA ARG A 195 -1.80 2.30 -12.44
C ARG A 195 -1.73 3.73 -12.96
N GLU A 196 -2.45 4.04 -14.04
CA GLU A 196 -2.51 5.39 -14.61
C GLU A 196 -3.06 6.40 -13.59
N LYS A 197 -4.15 6.07 -12.90
CA LYS A 197 -4.76 6.95 -11.89
C LYS A 197 -3.87 7.20 -10.67
N TYR A 198 -3.09 6.19 -10.26
CA TYR A 198 -2.10 6.35 -9.20
C TYR A 198 -1.00 7.33 -9.61
N LEU A 199 -0.45 7.17 -10.82
CA LEU A 199 0.57 8.07 -11.35
C LEU A 199 0.03 9.49 -11.56
N ASP A 200 -1.18 9.64 -12.10
CA ASP A 200 -1.86 10.93 -12.28
C ASP A 200 -2.00 11.63 -10.91
N ARG A 201 -2.48 10.91 -9.90
CA ARG A 201 -2.73 11.46 -8.56
C ARG A 201 -1.43 11.84 -7.85
N HIS A 202 -0.37 11.04 -8.01
CA HIS A 202 0.95 11.39 -7.51
C HIS A 202 1.44 12.70 -8.13
N ALA A 203 1.39 12.81 -9.46
CA ALA A 203 1.83 14.02 -10.18
C ALA A 203 1.00 15.26 -9.79
N GLU A 204 -0.32 15.13 -9.67
CA GLU A 204 -1.23 16.17 -9.19
C GLU A 204 -0.80 16.70 -7.82
N LEU A 205 -0.55 15.80 -6.86
CA LEU A 205 -0.19 16.17 -5.50
C LEU A 205 1.21 16.77 -5.39
N VAL A 206 2.17 16.26 -6.15
CA VAL A 206 3.52 16.84 -6.24
C VAL A 206 3.46 18.28 -6.75
N LEU A 207 2.64 18.56 -7.78
CA LEU A 207 2.45 19.91 -8.28
C LEU A 207 1.82 20.84 -7.22
N ASN A 208 0.79 20.36 -6.51
CA ASN A 208 0.14 21.13 -5.45
C ASN A 208 1.11 21.46 -4.30
N LEU A 209 1.85 20.46 -3.83
CA LEU A 209 2.87 20.62 -2.78
C LEU A 209 3.97 21.60 -3.18
N THR A 210 4.43 21.52 -4.44
CA THR A 210 5.44 22.43 -4.97
C THR A 210 4.93 23.87 -5.01
N ALA A 211 3.67 24.06 -5.41
CA ALA A 211 3.03 25.38 -5.43
C ALA A 211 2.90 25.97 -4.02
N GLU A 212 2.48 25.17 -3.04
CA GLU A 212 2.37 25.59 -1.63
C GLU A 212 3.73 25.99 -1.03
N LEU A 213 4.78 25.19 -1.27
CA LEU A 213 6.14 25.50 -0.83
C LEU A 213 6.67 26.78 -1.48
N THR A 214 6.45 26.94 -2.78
CA THR A 214 6.88 28.13 -3.52
C THR A 214 6.20 29.38 -2.99
N ALA A 215 4.87 29.33 -2.79
CA ALA A 215 4.12 30.45 -2.24
C ALA A 215 4.58 30.81 -0.82
N THR A 216 4.92 29.81 0.00
CA THR A 216 5.46 30.02 1.35
C THR A 216 6.83 30.69 1.31
N ALA A 217 7.73 30.20 0.45
CA ALA A 217 9.06 30.77 0.27
C ALA A 217 9.01 32.24 -0.21
N VAL A 218 8.12 32.56 -1.16
CA VAL A 218 7.91 33.95 -1.62
C VAL A 218 7.48 34.86 -0.47
N LYS A 219 6.48 34.47 0.32
CA LYS A 219 6.03 35.26 1.47
C LYS A 219 7.14 35.50 2.50
N LEU A 220 7.96 34.47 2.75
CA LEU A 220 9.10 34.60 3.66
C LEU A 220 10.14 35.59 3.11
N MET A 221 10.49 35.50 1.83
CA MET A 221 11.41 36.45 1.20
C MET A 221 10.88 37.88 1.20
N GLU A 222 9.58 38.08 0.97
CA GLU A 222 8.94 39.40 1.07
C GLU A 222 9.02 39.97 2.49
N SER A 223 8.81 39.13 3.52
CA SER A 223 8.90 39.56 4.92
C SER A 223 10.31 39.97 5.35
N LEU A 224 11.35 39.36 4.76
CA LEU A 224 12.75 39.69 5.05
C LEU A 224 13.20 41.02 4.44
N ASN A 225 12.49 41.52 3.42
CA ASN A 225 12.81 42.77 2.74
C ASN A 225 11.99 43.97 3.28
N GLN A 226 11.18 43.76 4.31
CA GLN A 226 10.34 44.81 4.93
C GLN A 226 10.94 45.41 6.22
N ASP A 227 12.18 45.07 6.55
CA ASP A 227 13.01 45.68 7.61
C ASP A 227 14.18 46.48 7.01
#